data_AF-A0A7S3CUR3-F1
#
_entry.id   AF-A0A7S3CUR3-F1
#
_cell.length_a   1.000
_cell.length_b   1.000
_cell.length_c   1.000
_cell.angle_alpha   90.00
_cell.angle_beta   90.00
_cell.angle_gamma   90.00
#
_symmetry.space_group_name_H-M   'P 1'
#
loop_
_entity.id
_entity.type
_entity.pdbx_description
1 polymer ?
#
loop_
_entity_poly.entity_id
_entity_poly.type
_entity_poly.pdbx_seq_one_letter_code
_entity_poly.pdbx_strand_id
1 'polypeptide(L)'
;MTDNLSSALQGLDPDMMMKMMRMFKSQDPLKSFRTIVQVAQIPQIENFLEDLDFLKYSSDLLLIAVSEGRSEVVDFLIDKGADFHSPPELLSDDDQYRRSPFILQAVRSGSLDTVKVLMNHGCSILDSGAIGLSKKRKNVVISNVIGCAAFYGRKSVLEFLVKRLDSKYLDLEALEQFDKVTSEQSKFKKELSKHTPLMLAVGKDDQ
;
A
#
# COMPACT_ATOMS: atom_id res chain seq x y z
N MET A 1 2.27 15.71 -11.53
CA MET A 1 1.25 16.01 -12.58
C MET A 1 -0.10 15.33 -12.34
N THR A 2 -0.31 14.63 -11.22
CA THR A 2 -1.58 13.98 -10.84
C THR A 2 -2.59 14.93 -10.18
N ASP A 3 -2.15 16.08 -9.67
CA ASP A 3 -3.01 17.00 -8.90
C ASP A 3 -4.08 17.74 -9.71
N ASN A 4 -3.93 17.85 -11.04
CA ASN A 4 -4.91 18.57 -11.87
C ASN A 4 -6.14 17.74 -12.25
N LEU A 5 -6.04 16.40 -12.26
CA LEU A 5 -7.17 15.54 -12.64
C LEU A 5 -8.06 15.23 -11.43
N SER A 6 -7.44 14.94 -10.27
CA SER A 6 -8.18 14.70 -9.01
C SER A 6 -9.02 15.91 -8.61
N SER A 7 -8.45 17.12 -8.69
CA SER A 7 -9.18 18.37 -8.43
C SER A 7 -10.26 18.69 -9.46
N ALA A 8 -10.05 18.35 -10.74
CA ALA A 8 -11.05 18.53 -11.80
C ALA A 8 -12.24 17.56 -11.69
N LEU A 9 -12.07 16.41 -11.04
CA LEU A 9 -13.12 15.43 -10.80
C LEU A 9 -13.91 15.71 -9.51
N GLN A 10 -13.36 16.52 -8.59
CA GLN A 10 -14.08 16.98 -7.40
C GLN A 10 -15.24 17.90 -7.81
N GLY A 11 -16.47 17.42 -7.66
CA GLY A 11 -17.69 18.18 -7.95
C GLY A 11 -18.39 17.80 -9.26
N LEU A 12 -17.83 16.90 -10.06
CA LEU A 12 -18.57 16.28 -11.15
C LEU A 12 -19.60 15.28 -10.60
N ASP A 13 -20.77 15.21 -11.25
CA ASP A 13 -21.73 14.17 -10.91
C ASP A 13 -21.17 12.78 -11.28
N PRO A 14 -21.62 11.73 -10.56
CA PRO A 14 -21.21 10.34 -10.76
C PRO A 14 -21.25 9.82 -12.20
N ASP A 15 -22.24 10.24 -13.00
CA ASP A 15 -22.47 9.76 -14.36
C ASP A 15 -21.55 10.46 -15.35
N MET A 16 -21.33 11.76 -15.17
CA MET A 16 -20.39 12.54 -15.97
C MET A 16 -18.96 12.09 -15.74
N MET A 17 -18.61 11.76 -14.49
CA MET A 17 -17.34 11.14 -14.13
C MET A 17 -17.15 9.80 -14.86
N MET A 18 -18.15 8.91 -14.82
CA MET A 18 -18.09 7.61 -15.51
C MET A 18 -18.02 7.73 -17.04
N LYS A 19 -18.73 8.68 -17.65
CA LYS A 19 -18.63 8.98 -19.09
C LYS A 19 -17.23 9.45 -19.47
N MET A 20 -16.65 10.37 -18.70
CA MET A 20 -15.27 10.80 -18.90
C MET A 20 -14.29 9.64 -18.73
N MET A 21 -14.50 8.78 -17.73
CA MET A 21 -13.65 7.61 -17.49
C MET A 21 -13.74 6.57 -18.62
N ARG A 22 -14.92 6.35 -19.20
CA ARG A 22 -15.06 5.54 -20.42
C ARG A 22 -14.25 6.11 -21.59
N MET A 23 -14.12 7.44 -21.69
CA MET A 23 -13.26 8.08 -22.69
C MET A 23 -11.76 7.89 -22.39
N PHE A 24 -11.36 7.87 -21.12
CA PHE A 24 -9.95 7.66 -20.68
C PHE A 24 -9.53 6.18 -20.56
N LYS A 25 -10.48 5.24 -20.53
CA LYS A 25 -10.27 3.77 -20.40
C LYS A 25 -9.31 3.21 -21.46
N SER A 26 -9.07 3.95 -22.54
CA SER A 26 -8.17 3.58 -23.64
C SER A 26 -6.67 3.63 -23.32
N GLN A 27 -6.20 4.19 -22.19
CA GLN A 27 -4.76 4.41 -21.97
C GLN A 27 -4.09 3.57 -20.86
N ASP A 28 -4.78 3.20 -19.78
CA ASP A 28 -4.31 2.26 -18.74
C ASP A 28 -5.43 2.07 -17.67
N PRO A 29 -5.99 0.86 -17.48
CA PRO A 29 -7.01 0.61 -16.47
C PRO A 29 -6.56 0.93 -15.03
N LEU A 30 -5.30 0.68 -14.67
CA LEU A 30 -4.81 0.89 -13.30
C LEU A 30 -4.66 2.38 -12.98
N LYS A 31 -4.17 3.18 -13.93
CA LYS A 31 -4.13 4.64 -13.79
C LYS A 31 -5.53 5.24 -13.69
N SER A 32 -6.45 4.73 -14.50
CA SER A 32 -7.85 5.13 -14.43
C SER A 32 -8.38 4.84 -13.03
N PHE A 33 -8.29 3.59 -12.57
CA PHE A 33 -8.76 3.16 -11.26
C PHE A 33 -8.18 3.97 -10.10
N ARG A 34 -6.86 4.23 -10.10
CA ARG A 34 -6.22 5.06 -9.06
C ARG A 34 -6.84 6.45 -8.95
N THR A 35 -7.25 7.01 -10.07
CA THR A 35 -7.92 8.32 -10.10
C THR A 35 -9.32 8.24 -9.48
N ILE A 36 -10.07 7.15 -9.76
CA ILE A 36 -11.48 7.03 -9.39
C ILE A 36 -11.63 6.60 -7.93
N VAL A 37 -10.75 5.73 -7.43
CA VAL A 37 -10.93 5.02 -6.15
C VAL A 37 -11.01 5.97 -4.95
N GLN A 38 -10.40 7.15 -5.08
CA GLN A 38 -10.40 8.19 -4.06
C GLN A 38 -11.80 8.81 -3.83
N VAL A 39 -12.67 8.81 -4.84
CA VAL A 39 -13.95 9.52 -4.82
C VAL A 39 -15.15 8.64 -5.16
N ALA A 40 -14.94 7.56 -5.90
CA ALA A 40 -15.99 6.69 -6.39
C ALA A 40 -16.66 5.88 -5.27
N GLN A 41 -17.98 5.69 -5.41
CA GLN A 41 -18.78 4.80 -4.58
C GLN A 41 -18.75 3.37 -5.16
N ILE A 42 -19.12 2.38 -4.34
CA ILE A 42 -19.11 0.96 -4.75
C ILE A 42 -19.85 0.69 -6.07
N PRO A 43 -21.04 1.26 -6.36
CA PRO A 43 -21.69 1.03 -7.66
C PRO A 43 -20.86 1.53 -8.85
N GLN A 44 -20.09 2.61 -8.69
CA GLN A 44 -19.22 3.13 -9.75
C GLN A 44 -17.97 2.26 -9.91
N ILE A 45 -17.42 1.77 -8.79
CA ILE A 45 -16.33 0.78 -8.81
C ILE A 45 -16.82 -0.48 -9.53
N GLU A 46 -18.00 -0.98 -9.20
CA GLU A 46 -18.59 -2.15 -9.84
C GLU A 46 -18.73 -1.95 -11.36
N ASN A 47 -19.33 -0.83 -11.79
CA ASN A 47 -19.45 -0.48 -13.20
C ASN A 47 -18.09 -0.35 -13.90
N PHE A 48 -17.05 0.13 -13.20
CA PHE A 48 -15.71 0.22 -13.76
C PHE A 48 -15.15 -1.19 -14.07
N LEU A 49 -15.44 -2.16 -13.20
CA LEU A 49 -14.94 -3.53 -13.30
C LEU A 49 -15.65 -4.39 -14.35
N GLU A 50 -16.86 -4.04 -14.81
CA GLU A 50 -17.66 -4.86 -15.75
C GLU A 50 -16.91 -5.24 -17.03
N ASP A 51 -16.20 -4.29 -17.65
CA ASP A 51 -15.41 -4.56 -18.87
C ASP A 51 -13.91 -4.80 -18.60
N LEU A 52 -13.54 -5.02 -17.34
CA LEU A 52 -12.15 -5.25 -16.96
C LEU A 52 -11.91 -6.75 -16.77
N ASP A 53 -10.77 -7.24 -17.26
CA ASP A 53 -10.28 -8.57 -16.90
C ASP A 53 -9.88 -8.58 -15.40
N PHE A 54 -10.88 -8.83 -14.54
CA PHE A 54 -10.70 -8.73 -13.10
C PHE A 54 -9.64 -9.71 -12.60
N LEU A 55 -9.56 -10.93 -13.14
CA LEU A 55 -8.54 -11.90 -12.74
C LEU A 55 -7.14 -11.37 -13.00
N LYS A 56 -6.92 -10.72 -14.15
CA LYS A 56 -5.64 -10.13 -14.51
C LYS A 56 -5.24 -8.94 -13.63
N TYR A 57 -6.18 -8.11 -13.20
CA TYR A 57 -5.90 -6.83 -12.53
C TYR A 57 -6.23 -6.81 -11.03
N SER A 58 -6.90 -7.83 -10.50
CA SER A 58 -7.46 -7.84 -9.13
C SER A 58 -6.42 -7.51 -8.04
N SER A 59 -5.21 -8.06 -8.13
CA SER A 59 -4.11 -7.79 -7.19
C SER A 59 -3.67 -6.33 -7.19
N ASP A 60 -3.57 -5.72 -8.37
CA ASP A 60 -3.15 -4.33 -8.54
C ASP A 60 -4.24 -3.36 -8.09
N LEU A 61 -5.50 -3.66 -8.42
CA LEU A 61 -6.67 -2.90 -7.95
C LEU A 61 -6.76 -2.93 -6.43
N LEU A 62 -6.59 -4.11 -5.83
CA LEU A 62 -6.57 -4.28 -4.37
C LEU A 62 -5.41 -3.47 -3.76
N LEU A 63 -4.22 -3.49 -4.37
CA LEU A 63 -3.07 -2.75 -3.87
C LEU A 63 -3.31 -1.25 -3.90
N ILE A 64 -3.90 -0.75 -4.99
CA ILE A 64 -4.29 0.65 -5.12
C ILE A 64 -5.31 1.01 -4.03
N ALA A 65 -6.39 0.24 -3.87
CA ALA A 65 -7.41 0.51 -2.84
C ALA A 65 -6.84 0.49 -1.41
N VAL A 66 -5.92 -0.43 -1.11
CA VAL A 66 -5.22 -0.53 0.17
C VAL A 66 -4.31 0.68 0.41
N SER A 67 -3.55 1.07 -0.62
CA SER A 67 -2.60 2.20 -0.55
C SER A 67 -3.32 3.53 -0.36
N GLU A 68 -4.51 3.68 -0.97
CA GLU A 68 -5.40 4.84 -0.81
C GLU A 68 -6.23 4.78 0.48
N GLY A 69 -6.15 3.69 1.25
CA GLY A 69 -6.85 3.54 2.53
C GLY A 69 -8.37 3.43 2.41
N ARG A 70 -8.89 3.06 1.23
CA ARG A 70 -10.32 2.96 0.92
C ARG A 70 -10.88 1.62 1.39
N SER A 71 -11.05 1.47 2.71
CA SER A 71 -11.49 0.23 3.38
C SER A 71 -12.74 -0.41 2.74
N GLU A 72 -13.76 0.37 2.40
CA GLU A 72 -14.98 -0.14 1.74
C GLU A 72 -14.69 -0.77 0.36
N VAL A 73 -13.76 -0.18 -0.40
CA VAL A 73 -13.36 -0.72 -1.71
C VAL A 73 -12.49 -1.95 -1.53
N VAL A 74 -11.63 -1.97 -0.52
CA VAL A 74 -10.82 -3.15 -0.17
C VAL A 74 -11.71 -4.34 0.17
N ASP A 75 -12.71 -4.12 1.03
CA ASP A 75 -13.70 -5.13 1.43
C ASP A 75 -14.43 -5.68 0.20
N PHE A 76 -14.98 -4.78 -0.62
CA PHE A 76 -15.68 -5.12 -1.85
C PHE A 76 -14.82 -5.92 -2.85
N LEU A 77 -13.55 -5.54 -3.05
CA LEU A 77 -12.66 -6.24 -3.99
C LEU A 77 -12.32 -7.65 -3.50
N ILE A 78 -12.11 -7.83 -2.20
CA ILE A 78 -11.86 -9.16 -1.61
C ILE A 78 -13.11 -10.03 -1.71
N ASP A 79 -14.30 -9.50 -1.40
CA ASP A 79 -15.57 -10.20 -1.54
C ASP A 79 -15.85 -10.61 -3.00
N LYS A 80 -15.40 -9.81 -3.97
CA LYS A 80 -15.47 -10.12 -5.41
C LYS A 80 -14.42 -11.16 -5.87
N GLY A 81 -13.52 -11.58 -4.98
CA GLY A 81 -12.56 -12.65 -5.22
C GLY A 81 -11.11 -12.20 -5.46
N ALA A 82 -10.73 -10.96 -5.13
CA ALA A 82 -9.33 -10.55 -5.19
C ALA A 82 -8.50 -11.31 -4.13
N ASP A 83 -7.39 -11.92 -4.56
CA ASP A 83 -6.48 -12.62 -3.65
C ASP A 83 -5.61 -11.64 -2.85
N PHE A 84 -5.83 -11.58 -1.55
CA PHE A 84 -5.06 -10.75 -0.61
C PHE A 84 -3.80 -11.44 -0.05
N HIS A 85 -3.47 -12.67 -0.48
CA HIS A 85 -2.22 -13.34 -0.15
C HIS A 85 -1.13 -13.15 -1.22
N SER A 86 -1.50 -12.68 -2.42
CA SER A 86 -0.60 -12.55 -3.56
C SER A 86 -0.48 -11.09 -4.03
N PRO A 87 0.19 -10.21 -3.28
CA PRO A 87 0.43 -8.83 -3.72
C PRO A 87 1.31 -8.81 -4.98
N PRO A 88 1.13 -7.81 -5.87
CA PRO A 88 1.87 -7.73 -7.12
C PRO A 88 3.37 -7.54 -6.86
N GLU A 89 4.21 -8.03 -7.78
CA GLU A 89 5.67 -8.01 -7.65
C GLU A 89 6.25 -6.61 -7.83
N LEU A 90 5.71 -5.86 -8.79
CA LEU A 90 6.10 -4.50 -9.14
C LEU A 90 4.85 -3.69 -9.46
N LEU A 91 4.96 -2.37 -9.34
CA LEU A 91 3.99 -1.43 -9.88
C LEU A 91 4.65 -0.67 -11.03
N SER A 92 4.00 -0.66 -12.19
CA SER A 92 4.55 -0.09 -13.43
C SER A 92 4.87 1.41 -13.35
N ASP A 93 4.30 2.11 -12.37
CA ASP A 93 4.46 3.55 -12.16
C ASP A 93 4.89 3.93 -10.74
N ASP A 94 5.36 2.97 -9.94
CA ASP A 94 6.00 3.22 -8.64
C ASP A 94 7.31 2.44 -8.56
N ASP A 95 8.42 3.12 -8.86
CA ASP A 95 9.77 2.58 -8.82
C ASP A 95 10.28 2.32 -7.38
N GLN A 96 9.57 2.83 -6.37
CA GLN A 96 9.86 2.62 -4.95
C GLN A 96 9.08 1.45 -4.37
N TYR A 97 8.04 0.97 -5.06
CA TYR A 97 7.25 -0.16 -4.61
C TYR A 97 8.06 -1.45 -4.66
N ARG A 98 8.12 -2.14 -3.52
CA ARG A 98 8.60 -3.51 -3.43
C ARG A 98 7.48 -4.36 -2.87
N ARG A 99 7.34 -5.57 -3.41
CA ARG A 99 6.33 -6.52 -2.96
C ARG A 99 6.35 -6.66 -1.44
N SER A 100 5.17 -6.51 -0.84
CA SER A 100 4.96 -6.63 0.59
C SER A 100 3.52 -7.09 0.85
N PRO A 101 3.26 -7.89 1.89
CA PRO A 101 1.91 -8.22 2.33
C PRO A 101 0.98 -7.00 2.38
N PHE A 102 -0.28 -7.14 1.95
CA PHE A 102 -1.23 -6.02 1.93
C PHE A 102 -1.44 -5.38 3.30
N ILE A 103 -1.30 -6.14 4.39
CA ILE A 103 -1.38 -5.59 5.75
C ILE A 103 -0.29 -4.54 6.02
N LEU A 104 0.92 -4.72 5.47
CA LEU A 104 1.99 -3.73 5.60
C LEU A 104 1.72 -2.47 4.76
N GLN A 105 1.04 -2.62 3.62
CA GLN A 105 0.62 -1.50 2.78
C GLN A 105 -0.50 -0.69 3.44
N ALA A 106 -1.47 -1.36 4.08
CA ALA A 106 -2.51 -0.70 4.87
C ALA A 106 -1.91 0.04 6.08
N VAL A 107 -0.92 -0.57 6.74
CA VAL A 107 -0.17 0.12 7.81
C VAL A 107 0.56 1.33 7.25
N ARG A 108 1.24 1.22 6.11
CA ARG A 108 1.94 2.33 5.46
C ARG A 108 1.00 3.47 5.07
N SER A 109 -0.20 3.19 4.58
CA SER A 109 -1.20 4.23 4.26
C SER A 109 -1.68 4.95 5.52
N GLY A 110 -1.65 4.27 6.68
CA GLY A 110 -2.10 4.81 7.97
C GLY A 110 -3.60 4.66 8.18
N SER A 111 -4.30 3.96 7.27
CA SER A 111 -5.74 3.69 7.40
C SER A 111 -5.97 2.54 8.37
N LEU A 112 -6.30 2.88 9.62
CA LEU A 112 -6.65 1.89 10.64
C LEU A 112 -7.86 1.04 10.24
N ASP A 113 -8.81 1.60 9.49
CA ASP A 113 -9.98 0.85 9.06
C ASP A 113 -9.66 -0.13 7.94
N THR A 114 -8.74 0.21 7.01
CA THR A 114 -8.22 -0.77 6.04
C THR A 114 -7.44 -1.88 6.73
N VAL A 115 -6.65 -1.58 7.77
CA VAL A 115 -5.99 -2.61 8.59
C VAL A 115 -7.00 -3.57 9.20
N LYS A 116 -8.10 -3.06 9.79
CA LYS A 116 -9.16 -3.90 10.36
C LYS A 116 -9.88 -4.75 9.32
N VAL A 117 -10.22 -4.18 8.15
CA VAL A 117 -10.86 -4.93 7.06
C VAL A 117 -9.98 -6.11 6.63
N LEU A 118 -8.69 -5.87 6.37
CA LEU A 118 -7.77 -6.96 6.03
C LEU A 118 -7.66 -8.02 7.13
N MET A 119 -7.64 -7.61 8.41
CA MET A 119 -7.66 -8.55 9.54
C MET A 119 -8.95 -9.38 9.58
N ASN A 120 -10.11 -8.79 9.27
CA ASN A 120 -11.38 -9.50 9.23
C ASN A 120 -11.40 -10.56 8.13
N HIS A 121 -10.72 -10.31 7.02
CA HIS A 121 -10.48 -11.28 5.95
C HIS A 121 -9.36 -12.30 6.26
N GLY A 122 -8.72 -12.20 7.44
CA GLY A 122 -7.74 -13.18 7.91
C GLY A 122 -6.27 -12.81 7.66
N CYS A 123 -5.96 -11.57 7.25
CA CYS A 123 -4.57 -11.11 7.20
C CYS A 123 -3.94 -11.13 8.59
N SER A 124 -2.71 -11.64 8.66
CA SER A 124 -1.95 -11.73 9.91
C SER A 124 -1.23 -10.41 10.21
N ILE A 125 -1.44 -9.88 11.41
CA ILE A 125 -0.62 -8.77 11.94
C ILE A 125 0.77 -9.22 12.44
N LEU A 126 1.13 -10.49 12.23
CA LEU A 126 2.48 -11.00 12.49
C LEU A 126 3.38 -10.94 11.25
N ASP A 127 2.82 -10.57 10.10
CA ASP A 127 3.55 -10.54 8.85
C ASP A 127 4.67 -9.50 8.84
N SER A 128 5.73 -9.83 8.10
CA SER A 128 6.88 -8.97 7.87
C SER A 128 7.20 -8.92 6.39
N GLY A 129 7.79 -7.82 5.94
CA GLY A 129 8.02 -7.60 4.51
C GLY A 129 8.72 -6.28 4.26
N ALA A 130 8.86 -5.93 2.99
CA ALA A 130 9.43 -4.65 2.60
C ALA A 130 8.54 -3.51 3.13
N ILE A 131 9.15 -2.61 3.92
CA ILE A 131 8.47 -1.42 4.42
C ILE A 131 8.84 -0.18 3.61
N GLY A 132 9.98 -0.17 2.92
CA GLY A 132 10.42 0.94 2.09
C GLY A 132 11.89 0.81 1.69
N LEU A 133 12.45 1.87 1.10
CA LEU A 133 13.86 1.95 0.75
C LEU A 133 14.63 2.82 1.76
N SER A 134 15.86 2.42 2.09
CA SER A 134 16.77 3.27 2.87
C SER A 134 17.11 4.54 2.08
N LYS A 135 17.33 5.65 2.77
CA LYS A 135 17.45 6.96 2.11
C LYS A 135 18.71 7.07 1.26
N LYS A 136 19.87 6.60 1.77
CA LYS A 136 21.18 6.86 1.15
C LYS A 136 21.60 5.79 0.17
N ARG A 137 21.34 4.52 0.48
CA ARG A 137 21.77 3.36 -0.31
C ARG A 137 20.64 2.69 -1.06
N LYS A 138 19.39 3.11 -0.83
CA LYS A 138 18.19 2.52 -1.46
C LYS A 138 18.11 1.01 -1.22
N ASN A 139 18.56 0.55 -0.04
CA ASN A 139 18.38 -0.83 0.37
C ASN A 139 16.90 -1.08 0.66
N VAL A 140 16.38 -2.27 0.34
CA VAL A 140 15.05 -2.66 0.79
C VAL A 140 15.09 -2.91 2.29
N VAL A 141 14.35 -2.10 3.05
CA VAL A 141 14.18 -2.24 4.49
C VAL A 141 13.04 -3.22 4.74
N ILE A 142 13.31 -4.25 5.52
CA ILE A 142 12.33 -5.28 5.90
C ILE A 142 12.04 -5.16 7.39
N SER A 143 10.77 -5.12 7.75
CA SER A 143 10.33 -5.13 9.15
C SER A 143 8.91 -5.69 9.28
N ASN A 144 8.42 -5.80 10.51
CA ASN A 144 7.04 -6.18 10.81
C ASN A 144 6.09 -4.98 10.74
N VAL A 145 4.80 -5.21 11.01
CA VAL A 145 3.76 -4.15 11.01
C VAL A 145 4.03 -3.02 12.02
N ILE A 146 4.66 -3.30 13.17
CA ILE A 146 5.00 -2.26 14.15
C ILE A 146 6.13 -1.39 13.59
N GLY A 147 7.17 -2.01 13.04
CA GLY A 147 8.27 -1.30 12.38
C GLY A 147 7.81 -0.47 11.19
N CYS A 148 6.86 -0.97 10.40
CA CYS A 148 6.23 -0.21 9.32
C CYS A 148 5.46 1.01 9.87
N ALA A 149 4.61 0.82 10.89
CA ALA A 149 3.84 1.90 11.49
C ALA A 149 4.76 2.98 12.08
N ALA A 150 5.84 2.57 12.75
CA ALA A 150 6.85 3.46 13.30
C ALA A 150 7.63 4.22 12.22
N PHE A 151 8.12 3.51 11.20
CA PHE A 151 8.85 4.09 10.06
C PHE A 151 8.04 5.15 9.30
N TYR A 152 6.71 5.01 9.27
CA TYR A 152 5.81 5.98 8.65
C TYR A 152 5.13 6.96 9.61
N GLY A 153 5.44 6.92 10.91
CA GLY A 153 4.83 7.79 11.91
C GLY A 153 3.31 7.61 12.05
N ARG A 154 2.80 6.39 11.81
CA ARG A 154 1.35 6.09 11.82
C ARG A 154 0.86 5.83 13.23
N LYS A 155 0.74 6.90 14.02
CA LYS A 155 0.43 6.85 15.46
C LYS A 155 -0.81 6.01 15.79
N SER A 156 -1.95 6.23 15.13
CA SER A 156 -3.21 5.52 15.41
C SER A 156 -3.08 4.01 15.17
N VAL A 157 -2.44 3.62 14.07
CA VAL A 157 -2.18 2.22 13.74
C VAL A 157 -1.16 1.61 14.70
N LEU A 158 -0.10 2.35 15.03
CA LEU A 158 0.91 1.92 16.00
C LEU A 158 0.27 1.61 17.36
N GLU A 159 -0.54 2.54 17.89
CA GLU A 159 -1.28 2.36 19.15
C GLU A 159 -2.22 1.15 19.12
N PHE A 160 -2.85 0.89 17.97
CA PHE A 160 -3.71 -0.27 17.79
C PHE A 160 -2.93 -1.59 17.82
N LEU A 161 -1.76 -1.64 17.16
CA LEU A 161 -0.91 -2.82 17.02
C LEU A 161 -0.20 -3.18 18.32
N VAL A 162 0.40 -2.21 19.03
CA VAL A 162 1.14 -2.48 20.28
C VAL A 162 0.25 -3.01 21.39
N LYS A 163 -1.06 -2.75 21.35
CA LYS A 163 -2.04 -3.31 22.29
C LYS A 163 -2.40 -4.77 22.00
N ARG A 164 -2.04 -5.29 20.83
CA ARG A 164 -2.42 -6.63 20.34
C ARG A 164 -1.24 -7.57 20.17
N LEU A 165 -0.02 -7.04 20.12
CA LEU A 165 1.20 -7.80 19.88
C LEU A 165 2.05 -7.85 21.14
N ASP A 166 2.64 -9.02 21.40
CA ASP A 166 3.58 -9.22 22.49
C ASP A 166 4.80 -8.30 22.39
N SER A 167 5.41 -7.99 23.54
CA SER A 167 6.64 -7.18 23.65
C SER A 167 7.75 -7.60 22.68
N LYS A 168 7.92 -8.91 22.45
CA LYS A 168 8.94 -9.45 21.52
C LYS A 168 8.84 -8.88 20.10
N TYR A 169 7.64 -8.48 19.65
CA TYR A 169 7.44 -7.89 18.31
C TYR A 169 7.85 -6.41 18.24
N LEU A 170 7.96 -5.73 19.39
CA LEU A 170 8.41 -4.33 19.47
C LEU A 170 9.94 -4.20 19.35
N ASP A 171 10.65 -5.28 19.64
CA ASP A 171 12.12 -5.34 19.62
C ASP A 171 12.67 -6.04 18.36
N LEU A 172 11.81 -6.41 17.41
CA LEU A 172 12.25 -7.05 16.17
C LEU A 172 13.09 -6.09 15.33
N GLU A 173 14.35 -6.47 15.15
CA GLU A 173 15.30 -5.73 14.34
C GLU A 173 14.92 -5.71 12.86
N ALA A 174 14.97 -4.53 12.24
CA ALA A 174 14.87 -4.39 10.81
C ALA A 174 16.05 -5.06 10.10
N LEU A 175 15.76 -5.61 8.92
CA LEU A 175 16.76 -6.14 8.01
C LEU A 175 16.90 -5.21 6.80
N GLU A 176 18.05 -5.27 6.14
CA GLU A 176 18.24 -4.66 4.83
C GLU A 176 18.75 -5.68 3.85
N GLN A 177 18.25 -5.57 2.63
CA GLN A 177 18.76 -6.32 1.48
C GLN A 177 19.00 -5.38 0.31
N PHE A 178 19.83 -5.83 -0.63
CA PHE A 178 20.09 -5.09 -1.85
C PHE A 178 18.81 -4.98 -2.68
N ASP A 179 18.62 -3.82 -3.31
CA ASP A 179 17.48 -3.58 -4.15
C ASP A 179 17.77 -3.92 -5.61
N LYS A 180 17.33 -5.10 -6.01
CA LYS A 180 17.56 -5.64 -7.36
C LYS A 180 16.90 -4.82 -8.47
N VAL A 181 15.97 -3.92 -8.15
CA VAL A 181 15.19 -3.16 -9.14
C VAL A 181 15.90 -1.86 -9.52
N THR A 182 16.36 -1.07 -8.54
CA THR A 182 16.86 0.29 -8.81
C THR A 182 18.34 0.51 -8.51
N SER A 183 19.05 -0.42 -7.86
CA SER A 183 20.44 -0.17 -7.47
C SER A 183 21.48 -0.74 -8.44
N GLU A 184 22.40 0.12 -8.90
CA GLU A 184 23.67 -0.28 -9.49
C GLU A 184 24.51 -1.01 -8.44
N GLN A 185 25.21 -2.09 -8.80
CA GLN A 185 25.91 -3.07 -7.95
C GLN A 185 26.97 -2.50 -6.95
N SER A 186 27.05 -1.19 -6.78
CA SER A 186 27.94 -0.53 -5.83
C SER A 186 27.69 -0.99 -4.38
N LYS A 187 28.78 -1.14 -3.63
CA LYS A 187 28.92 -1.87 -2.36
C LYS A 187 27.73 -1.69 -1.39
N PHE A 188 26.95 -2.75 -1.23
CA PHE A 188 25.91 -2.88 -0.21
C PHE A 188 26.45 -2.50 1.17
N LYS A 189 25.90 -1.42 1.75
CA LYS A 189 26.22 -0.94 3.09
C LYS A 189 24.91 -0.74 3.85
N LYS A 190 24.81 -1.35 5.02
CA LYS A 190 23.65 -1.29 5.89
C LYS A 190 23.53 0.09 6.56
N GLU A 191 22.33 0.65 6.59
CA GLU A 191 21.97 1.91 7.27
C GLU A 191 21.03 1.64 8.45
N LEU A 192 19.97 0.87 8.19
CA LEU A 192 18.85 0.67 9.11
C LEU A 192 18.78 -0.75 9.68
N SER A 193 19.68 -1.64 9.25
CA SER A 193 19.78 -2.96 9.85
C SER A 193 19.96 -2.86 11.36
N LYS A 194 19.29 -3.74 12.10
CA LYS A 194 19.27 -3.76 13.57
C LYS A 194 18.48 -2.64 14.25
N HIS A 195 17.83 -1.75 13.50
CA HIS A 195 16.92 -0.78 14.10
C HIS A 195 15.65 -1.50 14.55
N THR A 196 15.30 -1.40 15.82
CA THR A 196 13.98 -1.80 16.32
C THR A 196 12.92 -0.82 15.81
N PRO A 197 11.62 -1.16 15.84
CA PRO A 197 10.54 -0.22 15.56
C PRO A 197 10.69 1.16 16.20
N LEU A 198 11.10 1.23 17.47
CA LEU A 198 11.35 2.52 18.13
C LEU A 198 12.49 3.30 17.46
N MET A 199 13.59 2.63 17.11
CA MET A 199 14.70 3.26 16.41
C MET A 199 14.31 3.70 14.99
N LEU A 200 13.45 2.94 14.29
CA LEU A 200 12.92 3.31 12.98
C LEU A 200 12.05 4.58 13.02
N ALA A 201 11.35 4.84 14.14
CA ALA A 201 10.56 6.06 14.31
C ALA A 201 11.44 7.32 14.33
N VAL A 202 12.64 7.24 14.91
CA VAL A 202 13.57 8.37 15.06
C VAL A 202 14.52 8.46 13.85
N GLY A 203 14.96 7.32 13.32
CA GLY A 203 15.99 7.25 12.28
C GLY A 203 15.58 7.79 10.91
N LYS A 204 14.29 8.07 10.67
CA LYS A 204 13.82 8.66 9.41
C LYS A 204 14.08 10.17 9.31
N ASP A 205 14.02 10.88 10.44
CA ASP A 205 14.15 12.34 10.48
C ASP A 205 15.61 12.80 10.62
N ASP A 206 16.47 11.94 11.19
CA ASP A 206 17.89 12.25 11.51
C ASP A 206 18.91 11.92 10.40
N GLN A 207 18.50 11.58 9.17
CA GLN A 207 19.44 11.05 8.14
C GLN A 207 19.40 11.70 6.76
#